data_AF-A0A975N292-F1
#
_entry.id   AF-A0A975N292-F1
#
_cell.length_a   1.000
_cell.length_b   1.000
_cell.length_c   1.000
_cell.angle_alpha   90.00
_cell.angle_beta   90.00
_cell.angle_gamma   90.00
#
_symmetry.space_group_name_H-M   'P 1'
#
loop_
_entity.id
_entity.type
_entity.pdbx_description
1 polymer ?
#
loop_
_entity_poly.entity_id
_entity_poly.type
_entity_poly.pdbx_seq_one_letter_code
_entity_poly.pdbx_strand_id
1 'polypeptide(L)'
;MVDVAFTDAAIADLRRLGPDVVPKVLKKILILLEDPEAGHPLGGKLTGFRKLVVGRNHWRVVYRLAEDGVVEICEIWCVGARSDAEVYAEATSRVANAATASPELRLLAEVIDKLGRLAGVAPVERKPRGEPVPDWLAQRLVHTAGVPPEKVAALDLEQAVDLWTAFTVRPQAPGAGSGSGSV
;
A
#
# COMPACT_ATOMS: atom_id res chain seq x y z
N MET A 1 9.91 -10.35 -28.40
CA MET A 1 10.01 -10.30 -26.93
C MET A 1 9.39 -8.99 -26.54
N VAL A 2 8.34 -9.03 -25.73
CA VAL A 2 7.62 -7.81 -25.33
C VAL A 2 8.24 -7.28 -24.05
N ASP A 3 8.48 -5.97 -24.00
CA ASP A 3 9.00 -5.32 -22.80
C ASP A 3 7.86 -4.96 -21.86
N VAL A 4 8.13 -5.04 -20.56
CA VAL A 4 7.20 -4.67 -19.50
C VAL A 4 7.77 -3.49 -18.73
N ALA A 5 7.05 -2.37 -18.72
CA ALA A 5 7.36 -1.20 -17.95
C ALA A 5 6.43 -1.09 -16.74
N PHE A 6 6.95 -0.58 -15.62
CA PHE A 6 6.15 -0.28 -14.43
C PHE A 6 6.08 1.22 -14.24
N THR A 7 4.89 1.76 -14.06
CA THR A 7 4.73 3.13 -13.57
C THR A 7 5.19 3.24 -12.11
N ASP A 8 5.48 4.46 -11.66
CA ASP A 8 5.82 4.72 -10.26
C ASP A 8 4.73 4.24 -9.28
N ALA A 9 3.47 4.34 -9.69
CA ALA A 9 2.32 3.84 -8.93
C ALA A 9 2.39 2.31 -8.74
N ALA A 10 2.60 1.56 -9.83
CA ALA A 10 2.74 0.11 -9.77
C ALA A 10 3.96 -0.33 -8.94
N ILE A 11 5.08 0.38 -9.02
CA ILE A 11 6.25 0.12 -8.16
C ILE A 11 5.91 0.36 -6.68
N ALA A 12 5.18 1.44 -6.38
CA ALA A 12 4.77 1.74 -5.02
C ALA A 12 3.78 0.69 -4.48
N ASP A 13 2.94 0.11 -5.32
CA ASP A 13 2.03 -0.97 -4.95
C ASP A 13 2.79 -2.26 -4.65
N LEU A 14 3.72 -2.66 -5.53
CA LEU A 14 4.59 -3.82 -5.28
C LEU A 14 5.31 -3.73 -3.94
N ARG A 15 5.80 -2.55 -3.55
CA ARG A 15 6.45 -2.33 -2.24
C ARG A 15 5.52 -2.50 -1.04
N ARG A 16 4.21 -2.28 -1.21
CA ARG A 16 3.20 -2.48 -0.15
C ARG A 16 2.70 -3.92 -0.06
N LEU A 17 2.83 -4.68 -1.14
CA LEU A 17 2.54 -6.09 -1.10
C LEU A 17 3.50 -6.77 -0.13
N GLY A 18 2.96 -7.63 0.73
CA GLY A 18 3.78 -8.45 1.61
C GLY A 18 4.70 -9.39 0.81
N PRO A 19 5.79 -9.89 1.43
CA PRO A 19 6.78 -10.74 0.77
C PRO A 19 6.18 -12.01 0.15
N ASP A 20 5.04 -12.49 0.65
CA ASP A 20 4.34 -13.67 0.14
C ASP A 20 3.47 -13.42 -1.11
N VAL A 21 3.24 -12.15 -1.46
CA VAL A 21 2.34 -11.74 -2.54
C VAL A 21 3.11 -11.26 -3.76
N VAL A 22 4.19 -10.49 -3.56
CA VAL A 22 5.03 -9.96 -4.64
C VAL A 22 5.45 -11.06 -5.65
N PRO A 23 5.97 -12.23 -5.22
CA PRO A 23 6.39 -13.25 -6.17
C PRO A 23 5.22 -13.80 -7.01
N LYS A 24 4.01 -13.87 -6.44
CA LYS A 24 2.81 -14.36 -7.15
C LYS A 24 2.36 -13.37 -8.22
N VAL A 25 2.42 -12.08 -7.91
CA VAL A 25 2.08 -11.00 -8.85
C VAL A 25 3.10 -10.95 -9.98
N LEU A 26 4.40 -10.91 -9.66
CA LEU A 26 5.46 -10.87 -10.67
C LEU A 26 5.41 -12.10 -11.58
N LYS A 27 5.20 -13.30 -11.02
CA LYS A 27 5.02 -14.52 -11.83
C LYS A 27 3.84 -14.43 -12.80
N LYS A 28 2.75 -13.76 -12.43
CA LYS A 28 1.62 -13.56 -13.34
C LYS A 28 1.95 -12.55 -14.44
N ILE A 29 2.70 -11.49 -14.12
CA ILE A 29 3.14 -10.48 -15.10
C ILE A 29 4.05 -11.10 -16.16
N LEU A 30 4.88 -12.11 -15.82
CA LEU A 30 5.72 -12.81 -16.80
C LEU A 30 4.94 -13.40 -17.98
N ILE A 31 3.65 -13.74 -17.80
CA ILE A 31 2.78 -14.20 -18.90
C ILE A 31 2.67 -13.14 -20.00
N LEU A 32 2.73 -11.85 -19.65
CA LEU A 32 2.61 -10.74 -20.59
C LEU A 32 3.82 -10.60 -21.52
N LEU A 33 4.96 -11.23 -21.19
CA LEU A 33 6.14 -11.26 -22.08
C LEU A 33 5.89 -12.17 -23.30
N GLU A 34 5.02 -13.16 -23.15
CA GLU A 34 4.65 -14.14 -24.18
C GLU A 34 3.31 -13.79 -24.82
N ASP A 35 2.33 -13.40 -24.01
CA ASP A 35 0.99 -13.00 -24.44
C ASP A 35 0.58 -11.68 -23.75
N PRO A 36 0.88 -10.53 -24.38
CA PRO A 36 0.46 -9.21 -23.91
C PRO A 36 -1.07 -9.09 -23.75
N GLU A 37 -1.85 -9.92 -24.45
CA GLU A 37 -3.30 -9.88 -24.42
C GLU A 37 -3.91 -10.84 -23.39
N ALA A 38 -3.11 -11.58 -22.63
CA ALA A 38 -3.57 -12.59 -21.67
C ALA A 38 -4.57 -12.08 -20.60
N GLY A 39 -4.56 -10.78 -20.32
CA GLY A 39 -5.51 -10.12 -19.43
C GLY A 39 -6.87 -9.87 -20.08
N HIS A 40 -7.92 -9.81 -19.26
CA HIS A 40 -9.26 -9.50 -19.75
C HIS A 40 -9.37 -8.02 -20.10
N PRO A 41 -9.89 -7.67 -21.29
CA PRO A 41 -10.12 -6.28 -21.66
C PRO A 41 -11.14 -5.64 -20.71
N LEU A 42 -10.90 -4.38 -20.37
CA LEU A 42 -11.82 -3.55 -19.61
C LEU A 42 -12.68 -2.73 -20.58
N GLY A 43 -13.94 -2.53 -20.22
CA GLY A 43 -14.91 -1.82 -21.05
C GLY A 43 -15.19 -0.39 -20.59
N GLY A 44 -15.93 0.35 -21.42
CA GLY A 44 -16.38 1.71 -21.10
C GLY A 44 -15.23 2.70 -21.07
N LYS A 45 -15.12 3.47 -19.98
CA LYS A 45 -14.04 4.46 -19.77
C LYS A 45 -12.64 3.85 -19.68
N LEU A 46 -12.55 2.53 -19.51
CA LEU A 46 -11.30 1.77 -19.46
C LEU A 46 -10.98 1.01 -20.75
N THR A 47 -11.67 1.32 -21.83
CA THR A 47 -11.33 0.76 -23.14
C THR A 47 -9.85 1.06 -23.45
N GLY A 48 -9.09 0.03 -23.81
CA GLY A 48 -7.63 0.11 -23.98
C GLY A 48 -6.81 -0.42 -22.80
N PHE A 49 -7.45 -0.64 -21.64
CA PHE A 49 -6.83 -1.30 -20.50
C PHE A 49 -7.27 -2.76 -20.38
N ARG A 50 -6.43 -3.55 -19.70
CA ARG A 50 -6.63 -4.96 -19.44
C ARG A 50 -6.33 -5.27 -17.96
N LYS A 51 -6.94 -6.33 -17.44
CA LYS A 51 -6.65 -6.83 -16.09
C LYS A 51 -6.17 -8.28 -16.08
N LEU A 52 -5.11 -8.54 -15.33
CA LEU A 52 -4.77 -9.88 -14.85
C LEU A 52 -5.29 -10.06 -13.43
N VAL A 53 -5.69 -11.29 -13.13
CA VAL A 53 -6.15 -11.68 -11.80
C VAL A 53 -5.15 -12.65 -11.19
N VAL A 54 -4.76 -12.39 -9.94
CA VAL A 54 -3.71 -13.10 -9.21
C VAL A 54 -4.24 -13.58 -7.86
N GLY A 55 -3.78 -14.76 -7.42
CA GLY A 55 -4.04 -15.27 -6.06
C GLY A 55 -5.52 -15.47 -5.74
N ARG A 56 -6.21 -16.37 -6.47
CA ARG A 56 -7.64 -16.68 -6.28
C ARG A 56 -8.56 -15.45 -6.27
N ASN A 57 -8.30 -14.49 -7.17
CA ASN A 57 -9.03 -13.23 -7.29
C ASN A 57 -8.80 -12.20 -6.18
N HIS A 58 -7.81 -12.41 -5.32
CA HIS A 58 -7.43 -11.42 -4.30
C HIS A 58 -6.64 -10.26 -4.86
N TRP A 59 -6.05 -10.36 -6.06
CA TRP A 59 -5.25 -9.27 -6.61
C TRP A 59 -5.54 -9.02 -8.08
N ARG A 60 -5.50 -7.75 -8.48
CA ARG A 60 -5.64 -7.32 -9.87
C ARG A 60 -4.41 -6.54 -10.30
N VAL A 61 -3.90 -6.84 -11.48
CA VAL A 61 -2.86 -6.07 -12.16
C VAL A 61 -3.52 -5.39 -13.33
N VAL A 62 -3.59 -4.07 -13.34
CA VAL A 62 -4.13 -3.30 -14.46
C VAL A 62 -3.00 -2.78 -15.31
N TYR A 63 -3.12 -3.01 -16.61
CA TYR A 63 -2.09 -2.69 -17.58
C TYR A 63 -2.72 -2.27 -18.91
N ARG A 64 -1.91 -1.68 -19.78
CA ARG A 64 -2.27 -1.36 -21.17
C ARG A 64 -1.15 -1.79 -22.11
N LEU A 65 -1.47 -1.90 -23.39
CA LEU A 65 -0.46 -2.00 -24.44
C LEU A 65 -0.22 -0.58 -24.97
N ALA A 66 1.02 -0.11 -24.89
CA ALA A 66 1.45 1.14 -25.50
C ALA A 66 1.60 0.98 -27.02
N GLU A 67 1.61 2.10 -27.74
CA GLU A 67 1.69 2.10 -29.21
C GLU A 67 3.00 1.49 -29.74
N ASP A 68 4.07 1.56 -28.94
CA ASP A 68 5.37 0.95 -29.22
C ASP A 68 5.43 -0.56 -28.90
N GLY A 69 4.32 -1.14 -28.47
CA GLY A 69 4.21 -2.55 -28.11
C GLY A 69 4.64 -2.87 -26.68
N VAL A 70 5.02 -1.89 -25.87
CA VAL A 70 5.38 -2.09 -24.46
C VAL A 70 4.11 -2.36 -23.63
N VAL A 71 4.19 -3.35 -22.74
CA VAL A 71 3.17 -3.59 -21.72
C VAL A 71 3.45 -2.68 -20.53
N GLU A 72 2.59 -1.70 -20.31
CA GLU A 72 2.73 -0.79 -19.18
C GLU A 72 1.84 -1.23 -18.02
N ILE A 73 2.46 -1.62 -16.90
CA ILE A 73 1.78 -1.93 -15.64
C ILE A 73 1.44 -0.62 -14.92
N CYS A 74 0.15 -0.33 -14.82
CA CYS A 74 -0.34 0.93 -14.27
C CYS A 74 -0.57 0.85 -12.76
N GLU A 75 -1.27 -0.16 -12.25
CA GLU A 75 -1.55 -0.33 -10.80
C GLU A 75 -1.76 -1.79 -10.38
N ILE A 76 -1.49 -2.11 -9.11
CA ILE A 76 -1.67 -3.44 -8.51
C ILE A 76 -2.49 -3.34 -7.21
N TRP A 77 -3.59 -4.12 -7.13
CA TRP A 77 -4.69 -3.86 -6.20
C TRP A 77 -5.07 -5.12 -5.45
N CYS A 78 -5.43 -5.01 -4.17
CA CYS A 78 -6.03 -6.10 -3.39
C CYS A 78 -7.55 -6.13 -3.53
N VAL A 79 -8.15 -7.30 -3.35
CA VAL A 79 -9.59 -7.52 -3.16
C VAL A 79 -9.74 -8.19 -1.80
N GLY A 80 -10.39 -7.50 -0.85
CA GLY A 80 -10.98 -8.16 0.33
C GLY A 80 -10.06 -8.48 1.53
N ALA A 81 -9.10 -7.65 1.93
CA ALA A 81 -8.42 -7.84 3.23
C ALA A 81 -7.84 -6.57 3.90
N ARG A 82 -8.53 -5.44 3.76
CA ARG A 82 -8.69 -4.30 4.67
C ARG A 82 -9.87 -3.54 4.09
N SER A 83 -10.79 -3.04 4.92
CA SER A 83 -12.04 -2.36 4.53
C SER A 83 -12.00 -1.93 3.08
N ASP A 84 -12.77 -2.61 2.22
CA ASP A 84 -12.68 -2.50 0.76
C ASP A 84 -12.61 -1.03 0.29
N ALA A 85 -13.15 -0.12 1.09
CA ALA A 85 -13.20 1.31 0.88
C ALA A 85 -11.86 2.01 0.90
N GLU A 86 -11.00 1.59 1.82
CA GLU A 86 -9.68 2.17 2.00
C GLU A 86 -8.81 1.83 0.80
N VAL A 87 -8.91 0.61 0.26
CA VAL A 87 -8.15 0.21 -0.93
C VAL A 87 -8.60 1.01 -2.15
N TYR A 88 -9.91 1.11 -2.39
CA TYR A 88 -10.45 1.87 -3.52
C TYR A 88 -10.20 3.37 -3.38
N ALA A 89 -10.39 3.96 -2.20
CA ALA A 89 -10.04 5.36 -1.97
C ALA A 89 -8.54 5.61 -2.20
N GLU A 90 -7.66 4.61 -1.98
CA GLU A 90 -6.20 4.74 -2.16
C GLU A 90 -5.86 4.79 -3.61
N ALA A 91 -6.34 3.80 -4.34
CA ALA A 91 -6.21 3.73 -5.77
C ALA A 91 -6.81 4.99 -6.42
N THR A 92 -8.02 5.41 -6.05
CA THR A 92 -8.62 6.63 -6.63
C THR A 92 -7.80 7.88 -6.33
N SER A 93 -7.28 8.05 -5.11
CA SER A 93 -6.44 9.21 -4.78
C SER A 93 -5.11 9.18 -5.53
N ARG A 94 -4.49 8.00 -5.68
CA ARG A 94 -3.23 7.81 -6.38
C ARG A 94 -3.37 8.09 -7.86
N VAL A 95 -4.42 7.53 -8.47
CA VAL A 95 -4.71 7.78 -9.87
C VAL A 95 -5.12 9.23 -10.10
N ALA A 96 -5.89 9.86 -9.20
CA ALA A 96 -6.20 11.30 -9.30
C ALA A 96 -4.94 12.19 -9.23
N ASN A 97 -3.93 11.80 -8.43
CA ASN A 97 -2.65 12.50 -8.35
C ASN A 97 -1.74 12.24 -9.56
N ALA A 98 -1.80 11.04 -10.16
CA ALA A 98 -1.06 10.70 -11.38
C ALA A 98 -1.74 11.21 -12.67
N ALA A 99 -3.06 11.38 -12.62
CA ALA A 99 -3.95 11.90 -13.67
C ALA A 99 -3.62 13.32 -14.15
N THR A 100 -2.83 14.06 -13.37
CA THR A 100 -2.26 15.33 -13.79
C THR A 100 -1.32 15.16 -14.98
N ALA A 101 -0.75 13.97 -15.18
CA ALA A 101 0.16 13.64 -16.28
C ALA A 101 -0.51 12.97 -17.50
N SER A 102 -1.68 12.32 -17.35
CA SER A 102 -2.35 11.61 -18.46
C SER A 102 -3.88 11.57 -18.30
N PRO A 103 -4.66 11.84 -19.38
CA PRO A 103 -6.13 11.70 -19.39
C PRO A 103 -6.62 10.28 -19.14
N GLU A 104 -5.88 9.26 -19.59
CA GLU A 104 -6.23 7.85 -19.45
C GLU A 104 -6.24 7.42 -17.98
N LEU A 105 -5.31 7.96 -17.20
CA LEU A 105 -5.26 7.73 -15.76
C LEU A 105 -6.50 8.33 -15.07
N ARG A 106 -6.99 9.52 -15.42
CA ARG A 106 -8.25 10.05 -14.83
C ARG A 106 -9.42 9.10 -14.95
N LEU A 107 -9.57 8.51 -16.14
CA LEU A 107 -10.63 7.56 -16.42
C LEU A 107 -10.50 6.29 -15.59
N LEU A 108 -9.26 5.87 -15.32
CA LEU A 108 -8.98 4.78 -14.40
C LEU A 108 -9.37 5.11 -12.96
N ALA A 109 -9.09 6.31 -12.47
CA ALA A 109 -9.50 6.76 -11.13
C ALA A 109 -11.02 6.64 -10.91
N GLU A 110 -11.79 7.07 -11.90
CA GLU A 110 -13.25 7.03 -11.85
C GLU A 110 -13.81 5.60 -11.87
N VAL A 111 -13.16 4.68 -12.59
CA VAL A 111 -13.61 3.30 -12.65
C VAL A 111 -13.18 2.50 -11.43
N ILE A 112 -11.99 2.76 -10.87
CA ILE A 112 -11.60 2.30 -9.53
C ILE A 112 -12.70 2.64 -8.53
N ASP A 113 -13.08 3.92 -8.50
CA ASP A 113 -14.07 4.48 -7.58
C ASP A 113 -15.47 3.86 -7.79
N LYS A 114 -15.90 3.72 -9.05
CA LYS A 114 -17.18 3.06 -9.39
C LYS A 114 -17.20 1.58 -8.99
N LEU A 115 -16.11 0.85 -9.20
CA LEU A 115 -16.00 -0.56 -8.80
C LEU A 115 -16.02 -0.71 -7.28
N GLY A 116 -15.40 0.23 -6.54
CA GLY A 116 -15.53 0.31 -5.09
C GLY A 116 -16.98 0.42 -4.66
N ARG A 117 -17.72 1.42 -5.17
CA ARG A 117 -19.15 1.61 -4.83
C ARG A 117 -20.01 0.36 -5.09
N LEU A 118 -19.84 -0.29 -6.24
CA LEU A 118 -20.63 -1.48 -6.61
C LEU A 118 -20.37 -2.69 -5.70
N ALA A 119 -19.20 -2.75 -5.05
CA ALA A 119 -18.88 -3.80 -4.10
C ALA A 119 -19.53 -3.58 -2.70
N GLY A 120 -20.39 -2.56 -2.53
CA GLY A 120 -21.09 -2.30 -1.27
C GLY A 120 -20.25 -1.52 -0.24
N VAL A 121 -19.34 -0.71 -0.74
CA VAL A 121 -18.24 -0.15 0.03
C VAL A 121 -18.45 1.34 0.25
N ALA A 122 -18.71 1.78 1.48
CA ALA A 122 -18.82 3.19 1.82
C ALA A 122 -17.42 3.84 1.88
N PRO A 123 -17.20 5.06 1.35
CA PRO A 123 -15.89 5.71 1.40
C PRO A 123 -15.41 5.83 2.84
N VAL A 124 -14.26 5.23 3.17
CA VAL A 124 -13.61 5.51 4.45
C VAL A 124 -12.93 6.86 4.32
N GLU A 125 -13.39 7.80 5.13
CA GLU A 125 -12.73 9.08 5.32
C GLU A 125 -11.30 8.81 5.80
N ARG A 126 -10.34 9.07 4.91
CA ARG A 126 -8.93 8.93 5.25
C ARG A 126 -8.54 10.01 6.24
N LYS A 127 -8.17 9.60 7.45
CA LYS A 127 -7.17 10.36 8.18
C LYS A 127 -5.88 10.36 7.34
N PRO A 128 -5.25 11.53 7.07
CA PRO A 128 -3.92 11.56 6.49
C PRO A 128 -3.01 10.63 7.28
N ARG A 129 -2.17 9.83 6.60
CA ARG A 129 -1.05 9.19 7.30
C ARG A 129 -0.21 10.35 7.82
N GLY A 130 -0.24 10.57 9.15
CA GLY A 130 0.49 11.65 9.78
C GLY A 130 1.98 11.55 9.50
N GLU A 131 2.73 12.58 9.85
CA GLU A 131 4.18 12.59 9.66
C GLU A 131 4.83 11.33 10.25
N PRO A 132 5.83 10.74 9.56
CA PRO A 132 6.53 9.58 10.07
C PRO A 132 7.27 9.95 11.37
N VAL A 133 7.38 8.98 12.29
CA VAL A 133 8.10 9.16 13.55
C VAL A 133 9.58 9.44 13.27
N PRO A 134 10.15 10.56 13.75
CA PRO A 134 11.57 10.86 13.62
C PRO A 134 12.46 9.83 14.33
N ASP A 135 13.63 9.54 13.77
CA ASP A 135 14.56 8.51 14.28
C ASP A 135 14.88 8.66 15.77
N TRP A 136 15.06 9.90 16.24
CA TRP A 136 15.38 10.16 17.64
C TRP A 136 14.23 9.77 18.59
N LEU A 137 12.97 9.92 18.15
CA LEU A 137 11.78 9.58 18.94
C LEU A 137 11.52 8.08 18.89
N ALA A 138 11.71 7.47 17.72
CA ALA A 138 11.62 6.02 17.55
C ALA A 138 12.63 5.30 18.46
N GLN A 139 13.88 5.75 18.50
CA GLN A 139 14.91 5.19 19.37
C GLN A 139 14.54 5.30 20.85
N ARG A 140 13.98 6.44 21.28
CA ARG A 140 13.53 6.62 22.68
C ARG A 140 12.35 5.72 23.03
N LEU A 141 11.38 5.57 22.13
CA LEU A 141 10.24 4.68 22.35
C LEU A 141 10.69 3.22 22.47
N VAL A 142 11.63 2.78 21.63
CA VAL A 142 12.17 1.41 21.69
C VAL A 142 13.03 1.19 22.93
N HIS A 143 14.04 2.04 23.14
CA HIS A 143 15.06 1.79 24.16
C HIS A 143 14.66 2.24 25.57
N THR A 144 13.80 3.25 25.71
CA THR A 144 13.43 3.81 27.01
C THR A 144 12.02 3.40 27.43
N ALA A 145 11.04 3.48 26.51
CA ALA A 145 9.66 3.10 26.80
C ALA A 145 9.36 1.61 26.56
N GLY A 146 10.32 0.86 26.00
CA GLY A 146 10.17 -0.58 25.73
C GLY A 146 9.12 -0.90 24.68
N VAL A 147 8.77 0.06 23.81
CA VAL A 147 7.79 -0.15 22.75
C VAL A 147 8.44 -0.99 21.65
N PRO A 148 7.81 -2.09 21.20
CA PRO A 148 8.38 -2.90 20.14
C PRO A 148 8.58 -2.12 18.82
N PRO A 149 9.68 -2.35 18.08
CA PRO A 149 10.01 -1.58 16.87
C PRO A 149 8.93 -1.71 15.77
N GLU A 150 8.29 -2.86 15.64
CA GLU A 150 7.16 -3.08 14.72
C GLU A 150 5.94 -2.22 15.07
N LYS A 151 5.75 -1.93 16.36
CA LYS A 151 4.68 -1.07 16.84
C LYS A 151 5.02 0.40 16.59
N VAL A 152 6.27 0.81 16.80
CA VAL A 152 6.75 2.18 16.50
C VAL A 152 6.64 2.51 15.01
N ALA A 153 6.98 1.57 14.14
CA ALA A 153 6.90 1.74 12.68
C ALA A 153 5.46 1.93 12.15
N ALA A 154 4.45 1.61 12.96
CA ALA A 154 3.04 1.77 12.62
C ALA A 154 2.43 3.08 13.14
N LEU A 155 3.16 3.85 13.96
CA LEU A 155 2.67 5.11 14.53
C LEU A 155 2.88 6.28 13.57
N ASP A 156 2.01 7.27 13.67
CA ASP A 156 2.31 8.64 13.22
C ASP A 156 2.99 9.45 14.33
N LEU A 157 3.51 10.63 13.97
CA LEU A 157 4.21 11.53 14.88
C LEU A 157 3.36 11.90 16.11
N GLU A 158 2.07 12.21 15.91
CA GLU A 158 1.16 12.62 16.99
C GLU A 158 1.01 11.48 18.01
N GLN A 159 0.74 10.27 17.53
CA GLN A 159 0.63 9.07 18.36
C GLN A 159 1.92 8.72 19.08
N ALA A 160 3.08 8.93 18.45
CA ALA A 160 4.38 8.70 19.05
C ALA A 160 4.69 9.70 20.18
N VAL A 161 4.32 10.98 19.99
CA VAL A 161 4.44 12.03 21.01
C VAL A 161 3.52 11.77 22.19
N ASP A 162 2.28 11.34 21.95
CA ASP A 162 1.32 10.99 23.00
C ASP A 162 1.82 9.81 23.83
N LEU A 163 2.33 8.75 23.18
CA LEU A 163 2.93 7.60 23.84
C LEU A 163 4.11 7.97 24.72
N TRP A 164 4.99 8.84 24.22
CA TRP A 164 6.15 9.33 24.98
C TRP A 164 5.72 10.19 26.18
N THR A 165 4.71 11.04 26.00
CA THR A 165 4.15 11.88 27.06
C THR A 165 3.52 11.02 28.16
N ALA A 166 2.72 10.01 27.79
CA ALA A 166 2.13 9.08 28.75
C ALA A 166 3.18 8.30 29.54
N PHE A 167 4.30 7.92 28.90
CA PHE A 167 5.42 7.26 29.58
C PHE A 167 6.13 8.19 30.58
N THR A 168 6.42 9.44 30.17
CA THR A 168 7.16 10.40 31.00
C THR A 168 6.35 10.95 32.19
N VAL A 169 5.02 10.97 32.08
CA VAL A 169 4.12 11.38 33.17
C VAL A 169 3.85 10.24 34.18
N ARG A 170 4.25 9.00 33.86
CA ARG A 170 4.12 7.85 34.77
C ARG A 170 5.20 7.94 35.87
N PRO A 171 4.83 7.93 37.18
CA PRO A 171 5.84 7.95 38.23
C PRO A 171 6.68 6.66 38.18
N GLN A 172 8.01 6.78 38.02
CA GLN A 172 8.91 5.64 38.20
C GLN A 172 8.89 5.20 39.66
N ALA A 173 8.53 3.94 39.92
CA ALA A 173 8.73 3.35 41.23
C ALA A 173 10.25 3.21 41.50
N PRO A 174 10.73 3.49 42.73
CA PRO A 174 12.16 3.42 43.03
C PRO A 174 12.66 1.97 42.96
N GLY A 175 13.81 1.80 42.32
CA GLY A 175 14.41 0.51 41.97
C GLY A 175 14.69 -0.39 43.17
N ALA A 176 14.39 -1.69 43.00
CA ALA A 176 14.83 -2.74 43.89
C ALA A 176 16.35 -2.93 43.75
N GLY A 177 17.09 -2.46 44.77
CA GLY A 177 18.47 -2.86 44.97
C GLY A 177 18.54 -4.33 45.38
N SER A 178 19.38 -5.10 44.69
CA SER A 178 19.85 -6.40 45.19
C SER A 178 21.33 -6.26 45.53
N GLY A 179 21.58 -5.83 46.77
CA GLY A 179 22.84 -6.15 47.43
C GLY A 179 22.82 -7.64 47.79
N SER A 180 23.92 -8.32 47.56
CA SER A 180 24.26 -9.53 48.33
C SER A 180 25.78 -9.60 48.41
N GLY A 181 26.30 -9.12 49.54
CA GLY A 181 27.58 -9.53 50.07
C GLY A 181 27.35 -10.54 51.21
N SER A 182 28.47 -11.16 51.60
CA SER A 182 28.67 -12.03 52.77
C SER A 182 28.26 -13.50 52.58
N VAL A 183 29.04 -14.50 52.98
CA VAL A 183 30.31 -14.61 53.74
C VAL A 183 30.96 -15.94 53.37
#